data_AF-A0A436ZWQ5-F1
#
_entry.id   AF-A0A436ZWQ5-F1
#
_cell.length_a   1.000
_cell.length_b   1.000
_cell.length_c   1.000
_cell.angle_alpha   90.00
_cell.angle_beta   90.00
_cell.angle_gamma   90.00
#
_symmetry.space_group_name_H-M   'P 1'
#
loop_
_entity.id
_entity.type
_entity.pdbx_description
1 polymer ?
#
loop_
_entity_poly.entity_id
_entity_poly.type
_entity_poly.pdbx_seq_one_letter_code
_entity_poly.pdbx_strand_id
1 'polypeptide(L)'
;MATNITWHQGLTHAERTTYLRQPGLTIWLTGLSASGKSTIAIALEQHLLHNSYVSYRLDGDNIRFGLNKDLGFSPSDRVENIRRIGEVSKLFADSGTIAITSFISPYKADRELARKLHEEAGLGFVEVHVDVPIQVAEERDPKGLYKKAREGIIKDFTGVSEGAPYEKPESPEVYIDNSKGSVEDGVKKIVDYLVEKGVLKFPKV
;
A
#
# COMPACT_ATOMS: atom_id res chain seq x y z
N MET A 1 -17.52 -4.56 -18.81
CA MET A 1 -17.32 -5.95 -18.35
C MET A 1 -16.88 -6.77 -19.54
N ALA A 2 -15.81 -7.56 -19.40
CA ALA A 2 -15.46 -8.51 -20.45
C ALA A 2 -16.52 -9.62 -20.51
N THR A 3 -17.17 -9.79 -21.65
CA THR A 3 -18.08 -10.91 -21.91
C THR A 3 -17.28 -12.06 -22.52
N ASN A 4 -17.67 -13.32 -22.25
CA ASN A 4 -17.06 -14.55 -22.81
C ASN A 4 -15.69 -14.96 -22.24
N ILE A 5 -15.42 -14.71 -20.96
CA ILE A 5 -14.24 -15.27 -20.27
C ILE A 5 -14.71 -16.37 -19.31
N THR A 6 -14.13 -17.56 -19.44
CA THR A 6 -14.29 -18.67 -18.49
C THR A 6 -13.08 -18.72 -17.56
N TRP A 7 -13.32 -18.87 -16.26
CA TRP A 7 -12.23 -19.10 -15.31
C TRP A 7 -11.75 -20.54 -15.40
N HIS A 8 -10.46 -20.76 -15.61
CA HIS A 8 -9.86 -22.09 -15.57
C HIS A 8 -9.46 -22.41 -14.13
N GLN A 9 -9.96 -23.54 -13.60
CA GLN A 9 -9.55 -24.02 -12.28
C GLN A 9 -8.07 -24.45 -12.33
N GLY A 10 -7.27 -23.88 -11.42
CA GLY A 10 -5.85 -24.18 -11.25
C GLY A 10 -5.54 -24.52 -9.80
N LEU A 11 -4.26 -24.51 -9.44
CA LEU A 11 -3.80 -24.73 -8.07
C LEU A 11 -4.37 -23.66 -7.12
N THR A 12 -4.87 -24.08 -5.95
CA THR A 12 -5.48 -23.17 -4.97
C THR A 12 -4.45 -22.34 -4.22
N HIS A 13 -4.86 -21.19 -3.68
CA HIS A 13 -3.99 -20.36 -2.84
C HIS A 13 -3.43 -21.12 -1.60
N ALA A 14 -4.24 -22.00 -1.00
CA ALA A 14 -3.82 -22.82 0.14
C ALA A 14 -2.73 -23.83 -0.22
N GLU A 15 -2.86 -24.50 -1.36
CA GLU A 15 -1.82 -25.38 -1.89
C GLU A 15 -0.54 -24.58 -2.17
N ARG A 16 -0.66 -23.39 -2.78
CA ARG A 16 0.49 -22.53 -3.09
C ARG A 16 1.23 -22.12 -1.82
N THR A 17 0.50 -21.68 -0.81
CA THR A 17 1.02 -21.32 0.52
C THR A 17 1.77 -22.49 1.16
N THR A 18 1.26 -23.72 1.00
CA THR A 18 1.91 -24.94 1.51
C THR A 18 3.25 -25.22 0.81
N TYR A 19 3.28 -25.15 -0.53
CA TYR A 19 4.51 -25.39 -1.29
C TYR A 19 5.57 -24.31 -1.09
N LEU A 20 5.16 -23.03 -1.02
CA LEU A 20 6.05 -21.90 -0.80
C LEU A 20 6.46 -21.74 0.67
N ARG A 21 5.72 -22.38 1.61
CA ARG A 21 5.89 -22.23 3.06
C ARG A 21 5.80 -20.78 3.53
N GLN A 22 4.98 -20.00 2.84
CA GLN A 22 4.82 -18.57 3.06
C GLN A 22 3.39 -18.15 2.69
N PRO A 23 2.76 -17.25 3.48
CA PRO A 23 1.51 -16.62 3.06
C PRO A 23 1.73 -15.59 1.96
N GLY A 24 0.77 -15.50 1.04
CA GLY A 24 0.63 -14.31 0.20
C GLY A 24 -0.41 -13.36 0.79
N LEU A 25 -0.09 -12.07 0.86
CA LEU A 25 -1.00 -11.03 1.35
C LEU A 25 -0.60 -9.67 0.81
N THR A 26 -1.48 -8.69 0.96
CA THR A 26 -1.21 -7.29 0.66
C THR A 26 -1.09 -6.47 1.93
N ILE A 27 0.02 -5.75 2.06
CA ILE A 27 0.24 -4.69 3.05
C ILE A 27 0.04 -3.35 2.32
N TRP A 28 -1.04 -2.67 2.63
CA TRP A 28 -1.50 -1.46 1.95
C TRP A 28 -1.17 -0.22 2.76
N LEU A 29 -0.09 0.48 2.42
CA LEU A 29 0.29 1.71 3.10
C LEU A 29 -0.47 2.90 2.49
N THR A 30 -1.17 3.65 3.33
CA THR A 30 -1.87 4.89 2.98
C THR A 30 -1.44 6.05 3.88
N GLY A 31 -1.47 7.27 3.37
CA GLY A 31 -0.99 8.46 4.09
C GLY A 31 -0.69 9.62 3.14
N LEU A 32 -0.54 10.83 3.68
CA LEU A 32 -0.17 12.03 2.93
C LEU A 32 1.14 11.89 2.15
N SER A 33 1.35 12.71 1.11
CA SER A 33 2.68 12.84 0.51
C SER A 33 3.73 13.15 1.59
N ALA A 34 4.97 12.68 1.44
CA ALA A 34 6.03 12.83 2.45
C ALA A 34 5.72 12.26 3.87
N SER A 35 4.65 11.49 4.05
CA SER A 35 4.36 10.83 5.34
C SER A 35 5.35 9.72 5.71
N GLY A 36 6.16 9.24 4.76
CA GLY A 36 7.18 8.19 4.98
C GLY A 36 6.80 6.80 4.47
N LYS A 37 5.67 6.64 3.77
CA LYS A 37 5.21 5.35 3.21
C LYS A 37 6.30 4.60 2.44
N SER A 38 6.93 5.22 1.45
CA SER A 38 7.96 4.55 0.63
C SER A 38 9.18 4.18 1.49
N THR A 39 9.58 5.02 2.44
CA THR A 39 10.68 4.74 3.36
C THR A 39 10.40 3.51 4.22
N ILE A 40 9.21 3.44 4.82
CA ILE A 40 8.77 2.27 5.61
C ILE A 40 8.63 1.04 4.71
N ALA A 41 8.06 1.17 3.51
CA ALA A 41 7.89 0.06 2.58
C ALA A 41 9.23 -0.55 2.13
N ILE A 42 10.25 0.28 1.87
CA ILE A 42 11.61 -0.18 1.53
C ILE A 42 12.23 -0.93 2.71
N ALA A 43 12.18 -0.36 3.91
CA ALA A 43 12.74 -0.99 5.10
C ALA A 43 12.00 -2.29 5.46
N LEU A 44 10.68 -2.32 5.30
CA LEU A 44 9.85 -3.51 5.50
C LEU A 44 10.18 -4.61 4.49
N GLU A 45 10.30 -4.28 3.20
CA GLU A 45 10.68 -5.21 2.14
C GLU A 45 12.05 -5.85 2.43
N GLN A 46 13.05 -5.03 2.80
CA GLN A 46 14.36 -5.53 3.20
C GLN A 46 14.29 -6.45 4.43
N HIS A 47 13.53 -6.05 5.45
CA HIS A 47 13.36 -6.85 6.67
C HIS A 47 12.71 -8.21 6.38
N LEU A 48 11.67 -8.24 5.55
CA LEU A 48 10.99 -9.48 5.16
C LEU A 48 11.92 -10.40 4.35
N LEU A 49 12.61 -9.86 3.34
CA LEU A 49 13.55 -10.63 2.52
C LEU A 49 14.71 -11.20 3.35
N HIS A 50 15.27 -10.44 4.28
CA HIS A 50 16.31 -10.95 5.20
C HIS A 50 15.81 -12.10 6.09
N ASN A 51 14.50 -12.18 6.33
CA ASN A 51 13.86 -13.27 7.07
C ASN A 51 13.24 -14.33 6.16
N SER A 52 13.70 -14.41 4.90
CA SER A 52 13.26 -15.39 3.89
C SER A 52 11.77 -15.29 3.50
N TYR A 53 11.15 -14.13 3.72
CA TYR A 53 9.83 -13.84 3.19
C TYR A 53 9.94 -13.12 1.84
N VAL A 54 9.47 -13.75 0.77
CA VAL A 54 9.39 -13.15 -0.56
C VAL A 54 8.37 -12.01 -0.54
N SER A 55 8.85 -10.78 -0.69
CA SER A 55 8.03 -9.59 -0.75
C SER A 55 8.36 -8.74 -1.98
N TYR A 56 7.39 -7.96 -2.43
CA TYR A 56 7.58 -7.04 -3.55
C TYR A 56 6.82 -5.74 -3.35
N ARG A 57 7.55 -4.63 -3.47
CA ARG A 57 7.00 -3.28 -3.31
C ARG A 57 6.42 -2.74 -4.61
N LEU A 58 5.19 -2.24 -4.52
CA LEU A 58 4.48 -1.53 -5.59
C LEU A 58 4.36 -0.06 -5.20
N ASP A 59 4.97 0.83 -5.97
CA ASP A 59 5.00 2.26 -5.66
C ASP A 59 4.92 3.15 -6.90
N GLY A 60 5.01 4.46 -6.68
CA GLY A 60 4.98 5.43 -7.77
C GLY A 60 6.09 5.23 -8.80
N ASP A 61 7.27 4.76 -8.39
CA ASP A 61 8.43 4.67 -9.26
C ASP A 61 8.31 3.49 -10.24
N ASN A 62 7.80 2.34 -9.79
CA ASN A 62 7.63 1.17 -10.68
C ASN A 62 6.24 1.04 -11.32
N ILE A 63 5.21 1.73 -10.82
CA ILE A 63 3.86 1.71 -11.41
C ILE A 63 3.60 2.90 -12.33
N ARG A 64 3.88 4.15 -11.92
CA ARG A 64 3.45 5.35 -12.67
C ARG A 64 4.20 5.57 -13.97
N PHE A 65 5.40 5.03 -14.13
CA PHE A 65 6.16 5.12 -15.38
C PHE A 65 5.99 3.89 -16.28
N GLY A 66 5.30 2.85 -15.79
CA GLY A 66 5.03 1.60 -16.50
C GLY A 66 3.54 1.38 -16.71
N LEU A 67 2.93 0.56 -15.85
CA LEU A 67 1.54 0.12 -15.96
C LEU A 67 0.54 1.29 -15.99
N ASN A 68 0.80 2.36 -15.23
CA ASN A 68 -0.10 3.50 -15.06
C ASN A 68 0.42 4.78 -15.73
N LYS A 69 1.30 4.66 -16.73
CA LYS A 69 1.90 5.82 -17.43
C LYS A 69 0.90 6.68 -18.20
N ASP A 70 -0.27 6.13 -18.51
CA ASP A 70 -1.39 6.80 -19.17
C ASP A 70 -2.23 7.66 -18.22
N LEU A 71 -2.05 7.49 -16.90
CA LEU A 71 -2.88 8.14 -15.89
C LEU A 71 -2.22 9.42 -15.34
N GLY A 72 -3.00 10.49 -15.28
CA GLY A 72 -2.59 11.76 -14.69
C GLY A 72 -2.80 11.82 -13.18
N PHE A 73 -3.27 12.99 -12.71
CA PHE A 73 -3.55 13.26 -11.31
C PHE A 73 -4.99 13.74 -11.06
N SER A 74 -5.86 13.67 -12.08
CA SER A 74 -7.27 13.99 -11.93
C SER A 74 -7.95 13.01 -10.93
N PRO A 75 -9.10 13.36 -10.34
CA PRO A 75 -9.82 12.44 -9.46
C PRO A 75 -10.12 11.08 -10.11
N SER A 76 -10.58 11.06 -11.37
CA SER A 76 -10.83 9.81 -12.10
C SER A 76 -9.57 8.99 -12.35
N ASP A 77 -8.44 9.64 -12.67
CA ASP A 77 -7.16 8.94 -12.85
C ASP A 77 -6.65 8.34 -11.54
N ARG A 78 -6.94 8.98 -10.40
CA ARG A 78 -6.59 8.44 -9.07
C ARG A 78 -7.38 7.19 -8.76
N VAL A 79 -8.69 7.22 -9.01
CA VAL A 79 -9.57 6.06 -8.81
C VAL A 79 -9.07 4.89 -9.66
N GLU A 80 -8.83 5.12 -10.97
CA GLU A 80 -8.32 4.06 -11.85
C GLU A 80 -6.91 3.60 -11.47
N ASN A 81 -6.03 4.52 -11.06
CA ASN A 81 -4.69 4.17 -10.58
C ASN A 81 -4.78 3.21 -9.40
N ILE A 82 -5.58 3.54 -8.39
CA ILE A 82 -5.75 2.68 -7.20
C ILE A 82 -6.45 1.38 -7.55
N ARG A 83 -7.46 1.38 -8.43
CA ARG A 83 -8.12 0.16 -8.91
C ARG A 83 -7.12 -0.80 -9.57
N ARG A 84 -6.27 -0.31 -10.48
CA ARG A 84 -5.22 -1.13 -11.14
C ARG A 84 -4.24 -1.70 -10.13
N ILE A 85 -3.80 -0.89 -9.16
CA ILE A 85 -2.89 -1.34 -8.09
C ILE A 85 -3.57 -2.37 -7.18
N GLY A 86 -4.86 -2.22 -6.89
CA GLY A 86 -5.66 -3.21 -6.15
C GLY A 86 -5.63 -4.58 -6.84
N GLU A 87 -5.85 -4.62 -8.15
CA GLU A 87 -5.78 -5.86 -8.93
C GLU A 87 -4.36 -6.44 -8.98
N VAL A 88 -3.33 -5.61 -9.20
CA VAL A 88 -1.94 -6.09 -9.27
C VAL A 88 -1.48 -6.63 -7.92
N SER A 89 -1.73 -5.91 -6.83
CA SER A 89 -1.40 -6.38 -5.48
C SER A 89 -2.10 -7.69 -5.13
N LYS A 90 -3.37 -7.86 -5.56
CA LYS A 90 -4.09 -9.13 -5.46
C LYS A 90 -3.37 -10.26 -6.20
N LEU A 91 -2.86 -10.03 -7.42
CA LEU A 91 -2.11 -11.04 -8.17
C LEU A 91 -0.79 -11.44 -7.47
N PHE A 92 -0.08 -10.46 -6.89
CA PHE A 92 1.11 -10.76 -6.09
C PHE A 92 0.76 -11.58 -4.84
N ALA A 93 -0.28 -11.19 -4.10
CA ALA A 93 -0.77 -11.95 -2.95
C ALA A 93 -1.20 -13.37 -3.36
N ASP A 94 -1.96 -13.53 -4.44
CA ASP A 94 -2.39 -14.86 -4.92
C ASP A 94 -1.21 -15.76 -5.33
N SER A 95 -0.14 -15.15 -5.87
CA SER A 95 1.12 -15.84 -6.19
C SER A 95 1.94 -16.28 -4.97
N GLY A 96 1.51 -15.95 -3.75
CA GLY A 96 2.22 -16.24 -2.51
C GLY A 96 3.27 -15.20 -2.13
N THR A 97 3.29 -14.04 -2.78
CA THR A 97 4.21 -12.92 -2.46
C THR A 97 3.54 -11.96 -1.47
N ILE A 98 4.32 -11.40 -0.55
CA ILE A 98 3.86 -10.27 0.29
C ILE A 98 3.94 -8.98 -0.54
N ALA A 99 2.81 -8.53 -1.07
CA ALA A 99 2.72 -7.29 -1.84
C ALA A 99 2.71 -6.09 -0.88
N ILE A 100 3.61 -5.12 -1.09
CA ILE A 100 3.70 -3.91 -0.24
C ILE A 100 3.37 -2.70 -1.11
N THR A 101 2.17 -2.14 -0.96
CA THR A 101 1.76 -0.97 -1.76
C THR A 101 2.05 0.32 -0.99
N SER A 102 2.66 1.32 -1.63
CA SER A 102 3.00 2.60 -0.98
C SER A 102 2.46 3.80 -1.74
N PHE A 103 1.13 3.90 -1.85
CA PHE A 103 0.43 4.98 -2.55
C PHE A 103 -0.27 5.91 -1.57
N ILE A 104 -0.64 7.12 -2.00
CA ILE A 104 -1.43 8.01 -1.14
C ILE A 104 -2.79 7.38 -0.85
N SER A 105 -3.45 6.82 -1.89
CA SER A 105 -4.79 6.22 -1.86
C SER A 105 -5.77 7.03 -0.98
N PRO A 106 -6.03 8.31 -1.36
CA PRO A 106 -6.65 9.28 -0.47
C PRO A 106 -8.12 9.02 -0.16
N TYR A 107 -8.83 8.36 -1.06
CA TYR A 107 -10.27 8.11 -0.93
C TYR A 107 -10.54 6.77 -0.25
N LYS A 108 -11.39 6.76 0.77
CA LYS A 108 -11.82 5.59 1.53
C LYS A 108 -12.44 4.54 0.61
N ALA A 109 -13.33 4.97 -0.29
CA ALA A 109 -14.01 4.08 -1.22
C ALA A 109 -13.04 3.27 -2.10
N ASP A 110 -11.93 3.87 -2.54
CA ASP A 110 -10.92 3.18 -3.36
C ASP A 110 -10.14 2.14 -2.54
N ARG A 111 -9.83 2.46 -1.27
CA ARG A 111 -9.16 1.52 -0.36
C ARG A 111 -10.08 0.36 0.01
N GLU A 112 -11.36 0.63 0.26
CA GLU A 112 -12.38 -0.39 0.52
C GLU A 112 -12.59 -1.29 -0.69
N LEU A 113 -12.58 -0.74 -1.91
CA LEU A 113 -12.64 -1.55 -3.13
C LEU A 113 -11.43 -2.48 -3.23
N ALA A 114 -10.22 -1.96 -3.01
CA ALA A 114 -9.00 -2.78 -3.01
C ALA A 114 -9.05 -3.89 -1.96
N ARG A 115 -9.51 -3.57 -0.74
CA ARG A 115 -9.72 -4.54 0.34
C ARG A 115 -10.71 -5.63 -0.06
N LYS A 116 -11.89 -5.23 -0.55
CA LYS A 116 -12.95 -6.15 -0.97
C LYS A 116 -12.47 -7.13 -2.06
N LEU A 117 -11.67 -6.67 -3.02
CA LEU A 117 -11.07 -7.54 -4.04
C LEU A 117 -10.20 -8.66 -3.45
N HIS A 118 -9.51 -8.40 -2.33
CA HIS A 118 -8.69 -9.39 -1.64
C HIS A 118 -9.55 -10.32 -0.79
N GLU A 119 -10.51 -9.77 -0.04
CA GLU A 119 -11.43 -10.55 0.79
C GLU A 119 -12.25 -11.54 -0.03
N GLU A 120 -12.80 -11.11 -1.18
CA GLU A 120 -13.53 -11.98 -2.11
C GLU A 120 -12.65 -13.10 -2.70
N ALA A 121 -11.34 -12.87 -2.80
CA ALA A 121 -10.36 -13.87 -3.23
C ALA A 121 -9.82 -14.73 -2.06
N GLY A 122 -10.26 -14.50 -0.82
CA GLY A 122 -9.74 -15.18 0.37
C GLY A 122 -8.28 -14.84 0.70
N LEU A 123 -7.81 -13.66 0.28
CA LEU A 123 -6.43 -13.20 0.47
C LEU A 123 -6.36 -12.18 1.63
N GLY A 124 -5.24 -12.21 2.36
CA GLY A 124 -4.99 -11.25 3.44
C GLY A 124 -4.81 -9.82 2.92
N PHE A 125 -5.41 -8.85 3.60
CA PHE A 125 -5.27 -7.42 3.34
C PHE A 125 -5.05 -6.67 4.65
N VAL A 126 -3.94 -5.92 4.74
CA VAL A 126 -3.53 -5.18 5.95
C VAL A 126 -3.37 -3.72 5.59
N GLU A 127 -4.32 -2.87 5.96
CA GLU A 127 -4.24 -1.43 5.78
C GLU A 127 -3.39 -0.80 6.87
N VAL A 128 -2.33 -0.12 6.45
CA VAL A 128 -1.38 0.58 7.32
C VAL A 128 -1.53 2.08 7.11
N HIS A 129 -2.04 2.77 8.11
CA HIS A 129 -2.12 4.23 8.10
C HIS A 129 -0.79 4.83 8.58
N VAL A 130 -0.03 5.41 7.66
CA VAL A 130 1.19 6.17 7.95
C VAL A 130 0.84 7.64 8.08
N ASP A 131 0.48 8.03 9.31
CA ASP A 131 -0.03 9.36 9.65
C ASP A 131 1.09 10.32 10.03
N VAL A 132 0.96 11.55 9.55
CA VAL A 132 1.74 12.70 10.00
C VAL A 132 0.84 13.94 9.92
N PRO A 133 0.99 14.93 10.81
CA PRO A 133 0.41 16.25 10.58
C PRO A 133 0.86 16.81 9.23
N ILE A 134 -0.03 17.52 8.53
CA ILE A 134 0.31 18.08 7.22
C ILE A 134 1.50 19.04 7.29
N GLN A 135 1.65 19.75 8.40
CA GLN A 135 2.78 20.65 8.66
C GLN A 135 4.11 19.90 8.64
N VAL A 136 4.16 18.71 9.25
CA VAL A 136 5.35 17.85 9.24
C VAL A 136 5.64 17.33 7.82
N ALA A 137 4.60 16.99 7.05
CA ALA A 137 4.78 16.59 5.65
C ALA A 137 5.30 17.74 4.77
N GLU A 138 4.81 18.97 5.00
CA GLU A 138 5.26 20.19 4.34
C GLU A 138 6.70 20.56 4.68
N GLU A 139 7.11 20.40 5.95
CA GLU A 139 8.48 20.61 6.38
C GLU A 139 9.46 19.63 5.73
N ARG A 140 9.05 18.36 5.58
CA ARG A 140 9.87 17.32 4.95
C ARG A 140 10.08 17.54 3.46
N ASP A 141 9.04 18.00 2.77
CA ASP A 141 8.88 18.17 1.30
C ASP A 141 10.10 17.81 0.40
N PRO A 142 10.50 16.52 0.32
CA PRO A 142 11.77 16.14 -0.27
C PRO A 142 11.80 16.32 -1.80
N LYS A 143 10.62 16.46 -2.40
CA LYS A 143 10.41 16.63 -3.85
C LYS A 143 9.93 18.05 -4.21
N GLY A 144 9.82 18.96 -3.23
CA GLY A 144 9.32 20.32 -3.44
C GLY A 144 7.86 20.39 -3.94
N LEU A 145 7.06 19.35 -3.68
CA LEU A 145 5.70 19.23 -4.18
C LEU A 145 4.70 20.03 -3.35
N TYR A 146 4.89 20.08 -2.03
CA TYR A 146 4.04 20.91 -1.16
C TYR A 146 4.24 22.38 -1.46
N LYS A 147 5.49 22.83 -1.64
CA LYS A 147 5.78 24.21 -2.06
C LYS A 147 5.06 24.57 -3.36
N LYS A 148 5.21 23.73 -4.40
CA LYS A 148 4.54 23.92 -5.70
C LYS A 148 3.02 23.90 -5.59
N ALA A 149 2.45 23.09 -4.69
CA ALA A 149 1.01 23.06 -4.46
C ALA A 149 0.51 24.36 -3.82
N ARG A 150 1.21 24.86 -2.79
CA ARG A 150 0.89 26.14 -2.12
C ARG A 150 1.04 27.35 -3.05
N GLU A 151 1.95 27.28 -4.02
CA GLU A 151 2.12 28.28 -5.09
C GLU A 151 1.06 28.15 -6.22
N GLY A 152 0.17 27.16 -6.17
CA GLY A 152 -0.87 26.94 -7.19
C GLY A 152 -0.38 26.30 -8.49
N ILE A 153 0.89 25.87 -8.55
CA ILE A 153 1.49 25.19 -9.71
C ILE A 153 0.91 23.78 -9.84
N ILE A 154 0.71 23.08 -8.72
CA ILE A 154 0.04 21.76 -8.68
C ILE A 154 -1.38 21.97 -8.15
N LYS A 155 -2.37 21.87 -9.04
CA LYS A 155 -3.77 22.25 -8.74
C LYS A 155 -4.50 21.29 -7.82
N ASP A 156 -4.30 19.98 -7.96
CA ASP A 156 -5.08 18.95 -7.24
C ASP A 156 -4.26 18.23 -6.16
N PHE A 157 -3.39 18.93 -5.42
CA PHE A 157 -2.49 18.25 -4.49
C PHE A 157 -3.20 17.76 -3.22
N THR A 158 -3.05 16.47 -2.91
CA THR A 158 -3.75 15.84 -1.79
C THR A 158 -3.43 16.51 -0.44
N GLY A 159 -4.47 16.89 0.29
CA GLY A 159 -4.39 17.51 1.61
C GLY A 159 -4.15 19.03 1.58
N VAL A 160 -3.81 19.61 0.44
CA VAL A 160 -3.55 21.05 0.28
C VAL A 160 -4.69 21.73 -0.49
N SER A 161 -5.11 21.15 -1.61
CA SER A 161 -6.16 21.72 -2.45
C SER A 161 -7.55 21.37 -1.93
N GLU A 162 -8.50 22.31 -2.00
CA GLU A 162 -9.88 22.16 -1.51
C GLU A 162 -10.60 20.92 -2.10
N GLY A 163 -10.33 20.57 -3.36
CA GLY A 163 -10.92 19.42 -4.05
C GLY A 163 -10.14 18.10 -3.94
N ALA A 164 -9.07 18.03 -3.16
CA ALA A 164 -8.21 16.86 -3.05
C ALA A 164 -8.00 16.42 -1.59
N PRO A 165 -9.06 16.00 -0.87
CA PRO A 165 -8.95 15.61 0.53
C PRO A 165 -8.10 14.35 0.70
N TYR A 166 -7.57 14.15 1.90
CA TYR A 166 -7.09 12.86 2.39
C TYR A 166 -8.08 12.34 3.43
N GLU A 167 -8.81 11.29 3.10
CA GLU A 167 -9.77 10.66 4.00
C GLU A 167 -9.03 9.65 4.88
N LYS A 168 -8.70 10.06 6.11
CA LYS A 168 -7.98 9.22 7.08
C LYS A 168 -8.71 7.88 7.30
N PRO A 169 -7.99 6.74 7.30
CA PRO A 169 -8.58 5.46 7.69
C PRO A 169 -9.16 5.52 9.11
N GLU A 170 -10.41 5.07 9.27
CA GLU A 170 -11.09 5.04 10.57
C GLU A 170 -10.62 3.86 11.43
N SER A 171 -10.43 2.69 10.80
CA SER A 171 -10.05 1.44 11.47
C SER A 171 -8.98 0.68 10.68
N PRO A 172 -7.78 1.26 10.46
CA PRO A 172 -6.69 0.53 9.83
C PRO A 172 -6.22 -0.62 10.73
N GLU A 173 -5.78 -1.73 10.14
CA GLU A 173 -5.16 -2.82 10.91
C GLU A 173 -3.91 -2.36 11.67
N VAL A 174 -3.14 -1.43 11.10
CA VAL A 174 -1.96 -0.84 11.75
C VAL A 174 -1.98 0.68 11.63
N TYR A 175 -1.87 1.36 12.77
CA TYR A 175 -1.67 2.80 12.82
C TYR A 175 -0.24 3.16 13.20
N ILE A 176 0.39 4.02 12.40
CA ILE A 176 1.74 4.53 12.62
C ILE A 176 1.68 6.07 12.64
N ASP A 177 1.79 6.65 13.84
CA ASP A 177 2.20 8.05 13.97
C ASP A 177 3.68 8.13 13.56
N ASN A 178 3.94 8.58 12.33
CA ASN A 178 5.29 8.74 11.79
C ASN A 178 5.81 10.18 11.93
N SER A 179 5.17 10.99 12.79
CA SER A 179 5.72 12.27 13.25
C SER A 179 6.66 12.08 14.44
N LYS A 180 6.55 10.94 15.13
CA LYS A 180 7.32 10.57 16.31
C LYS A 180 7.80 9.13 16.15
N GLY A 181 9.10 8.92 16.11
CA GLY A 181 9.69 7.59 15.98
C GLY A 181 10.53 7.41 14.73
N SER A 182 11.17 6.26 14.68
CA SER A 182 12.06 5.85 13.60
C SER A 182 11.32 5.04 12.53
N VAL A 183 11.97 4.83 11.39
CA VAL A 183 11.44 3.96 10.33
C VAL A 183 11.31 2.53 10.85
N GLU A 184 12.28 2.12 11.65
CA GLU A 184 12.38 0.82 12.30
C GLU A 184 11.19 0.57 13.24
N ASP A 185 10.74 1.58 13.98
CA ASP A 185 9.53 1.49 14.82
C ASP A 185 8.28 1.22 13.97
N GLY A 186 8.18 1.87 12.81
CA GLY A 186 7.10 1.65 11.85
C GLY A 186 7.10 0.23 11.29
N VAL A 187 8.27 -0.27 10.88
CA VAL A 187 8.45 -1.66 10.42
C VAL A 187 8.08 -2.64 11.53
N LYS A 188 8.57 -2.41 12.75
CA LYS A 188 8.29 -3.27 13.90
C LYS A 188 6.79 -3.37 14.18
N LYS A 189 6.04 -2.27 14.16
CA LYS A 189 4.58 -2.29 14.36
C LYS A 189 3.86 -3.18 13.34
N ILE A 190 4.26 -3.11 12.07
CA ILE A 190 3.67 -3.94 11.00
C ILE A 190 4.00 -5.41 11.24
N VAL A 191 5.27 -5.72 11.54
CA VAL A 191 5.73 -7.10 11.80
C VAL A 191 5.06 -7.68 13.04
N ASP A 192 5.01 -6.95 14.14
CA ASP A 192 4.36 -7.36 15.39
C ASP A 192 2.89 -7.72 15.13
N TYR A 193 2.15 -6.88 14.39
CA TYR A 193 0.77 -7.14 14.00
C TYR A 193 0.64 -8.45 13.20
N LEU A 194 1.49 -8.65 12.19
CA LEU A 194 1.46 -9.86 11.36
C LEU A 194 1.79 -11.12 12.16
N VAL A 195 2.67 -11.03 13.14
CA VAL A 195 3.01 -12.15 14.05
C VAL A 195 1.87 -12.42 15.03
N GLU A 196 1.28 -11.39 15.63
CA GLU A 196 0.15 -11.53 16.56
C GLU A 196 -1.06 -12.18 15.88
N LYS A 197 -1.33 -11.83 14.62
CA LYS A 197 -2.37 -12.47 13.80
C LYS A 197 -2.00 -13.86 13.29
N GLY A 198 -0.79 -14.35 13.58
CA GLY A 198 -0.30 -15.65 13.15
C GLY A 198 -0.04 -15.76 11.63
N VAL A 199 0.00 -14.62 10.93
CA VAL A 199 0.27 -14.56 9.49
C VAL A 199 1.74 -14.87 9.23
N LEU A 200 2.64 -14.19 9.93
CA LEU A 200 4.09 -14.43 9.85
C LEU A 200 4.60 -15.11 11.11
N LYS A 201 5.66 -15.91 10.95
CA LYS A 201 6.38 -16.56 12.05
C LYS A 201 7.86 -16.28 11.88
N PHE A 202 8.43 -15.56 12.83
CA PHE A 202 9.89 -15.40 12.89
C PHE A 202 10.46 -16.47 13.82
N PRO A 203 11.62 -17.06 13.51
CA PRO A 203 12.30 -17.94 14.43
C PRO A 203 12.51 -17.21 15.76
N LYS A 204 12.17 -17.85 16.88
CA LYS A 204 12.54 -17.34 18.19
C LYS A 204 14.08 -17.39 18.27
N VAL A 205 14.69 -16.22 18.47
CA VAL A 205 16.12 -16.11 18.80
C VAL A 205 16.39 -16.80 20.13
#